data_AF-A0A924YIQ3-F1
#
_entry.id   AF-A0A924YIQ3-F1
#
_cell.length_a   1.000
_cell.length_b   1.000
_cell.length_c   1.000
_cell.angle_alpha   90.00
_cell.angle_beta   90.00
_cell.angle_gamma   90.00
#
_symmetry.space_group_name_H-M   'P 1'
#
loop_
_entity.id
_entity.type
_entity.pdbx_description
1 polymer ?
#
loop_
_entity_poly.entity_id
_entity_poly.type
_entity_poly.pdbx_seq_one_letter_code
_entity_poly.pdbx_strand_id
1 'polypeptide(L)'
;GVGMAAEKPDLGRSEISKDEKDQGAFKTPTIRNVALSAPYMHDGSQKTLEEVVEHYNKGGTPNSHLSTKIKKLDLKPEEKTDLVEFMKACTGEFPTIERGRLPE
;
A
#
# COMPACT_ATOMS: atom_id res chain seq x y z
N GLY A 1 9.15 -4.36 6.44
CA GLY A 1 8.17 -3.63 5.61
C GLY A 1 8.64 -2.22 5.30
N VAL A 2 7.79 -1.39 4.69
CA VAL A 2 8.02 0.07 4.59
C VAL A 2 8.13 0.67 6.00
N GLY A 3 8.87 1.75 6.22
CA GLY A 3 8.92 2.45 7.52
C GLY A 3 9.81 1.83 8.63
N MET A 4 10.34 0.61 8.45
CA MET A 4 11.10 -0.10 9.51
C MET A 4 12.44 0.56 9.93
N ALA A 5 12.97 1.50 9.14
CA ALA A 5 14.19 2.22 9.45
C ALA A 5 13.96 3.51 10.25
N ALA A 6 12.70 3.86 10.55
CA ALA A 6 12.37 5.04 11.35
C ALA A 6 12.83 4.86 12.82
N GLU A 7 13.03 5.97 13.54
CA GLU A 7 13.40 5.96 14.96
C GLU A 7 12.36 5.21 15.82
N LYS A 8 11.09 5.34 15.44
CA LYS A 8 9.96 4.63 16.05
C LYS A 8 9.15 3.95 14.94
N PRO A 9 9.53 2.74 14.52
CA PRO A 9 8.85 2.06 13.44
C PRO A 9 7.46 1.57 13.87
N ASP A 10 6.48 1.65 12.97
CA ASP A 10 5.19 0.98 13.13
C ASP A 10 5.41 -0.53 12.98
N LEU A 11 5.15 -1.28 14.06
CA LEU A 11 5.37 -2.73 14.10
C LEU A 11 4.25 -3.52 13.41
N GLY A 12 3.14 -2.86 13.07
CA GLY A 12 2.03 -3.46 12.35
C GLY A 12 1.35 -4.59 13.13
N ARG A 13 1.17 -5.75 12.48
CA ARG A 13 0.37 -6.87 13.01
C ARG A 13 0.83 -7.36 14.38
N SER A 14 2.14 -7.33 14.67
CA SER A 14 2.67 -7.81 15.95
C SER A 14 2.16 -7.03 17.16
N GLU A 15 1.72 -5.78 17.00
CA GLU A 15 1.11 -5.02 18.10
C GLU A 15 -0.19 -5.66 18.60
N ILE A 16 -0.88 -6.39 17.73
CA ILE A 16 -2.12 -7.10 18.04
C ILE A 16 -1.86 -8.57 18.37
N SER A 17 -1.10 -9.28 17.53
CA SER A 17 -0.88 -10.73 17.71
C SER A 17 0.09 -11.07 18.83
N LYS A 18 0.99 -10.15 19.20
CA LYS A 18 2.09 -10.34 20.14
C LYS A 18 3.13 -11.39 19.70
N ASP A 19 3.11 -11.80 18.42
CA ASP A 19 4.14 -12.67 17.83
C ASP A 19 5.19 -11.81 17.11
N GLU A 20 6.47 -12.03 17.40
CA GLU A 20 7.59 -11.35 16.76
C GLU A 20 7.66 -11.64 15.25
N LYS A 21 7.15 -12.79 14.80
CA LYS A 21 7.11 -13.16 13.38
C LYS A 21 6.21 -12.24 12.55
N ASP A 22 5.27 -11.56 13.19
CA ASP A 22 4.34 -10.62 12.57
C ASP A 22 4.88 -9.18 12.52
N GLN A 23 6.10 -8.92 13.00
CA GLN A 23 6.68 -7.57 12.96
C GLN A 23 6.79 -7.05 11.53
N GLY A 24 6.32 -5.83 11.31
CA GLY A 24 6.32 -5.18 10.01
C GLY A 24 5.36 -5.80 8.98
N ALA A 25 4.52 -6.75 9.40
CA ALA A 25 3.46 -7.30 8.57
C ALA A 25 2.22 -6.39 8.63
N PHE A 26 1.65 -6.12 7.46
CA PHE A 26 0.46 -5.29 7.31
C PHE A 26 -0.60 -6.04 6.49
N LYS A 27 -1.85 -5.65 6.68
CA LYS A 27 -2.95 -6.14 5.85
C LYS A 27 -2.73 -5.70 4.40
N THR A 28 -2.86 -6.63 3.46
CA THR A 28 -2.90 -6.30 2.03
C THR A 28 -4.14 -5.45 1.73
N PRO A 29 -3.98 -4.20 1.25
CA PRO A 29 -5.12 -3.35 0.91
C PRO A 29 -5.82 -3.82 -0.37
N THR A 30 -7.05 -3.36 -0.58
CA THR A 30 -7.77 -3.54 -1.84
C THR A 30 -7.37 -2.47 -2.85
N ILE A 31 -7.54 -2.74 -4.14
CA ILE A 31 -7.25 -1.76 -5.21
C ILE A 31 -8.48 -0.99 -5.73
N ARG A 32 -9.67 -1.19 -5.15
CA ARG A 32 -10.87 -0.45 -5.52
C ARG A 32 -10.70 1.03 -5.17
N ASN A 33 -10.92 1.92 -6.14
CA ASN A 33 -10.75 3.37 -6.01
C ASN A 33 -9.34 3.82 -5.57
N VAL A 34 -8.32 2.97 -5.76
CA VAL A 34 -6.95 3.26 -5.27
C VAL A 34 -6.32 4.48 -5.94
N ALA A 35 -6.73 4.81 -7.17
CA ALA A 35 -6.27 6.02 -7.85
C ALA A 35 -6.69 7.32 -7.15
N LEU A 36 -7.66 7.27 -6.21
CA LEU A 36 -8.23 8.42 -5.52
C LEU A 36 -7.83 8.50 -4.04
N SER A 37 -6.91 7.64 -3.58
CA SER A 37 -6.57 7.49 -2.16
C SER A 37 -5.09 7.73 -1.87
N ALA A 38 -4.40 8.52 -2.69
CA ALA A 38 -3.04 8.94 -2.39
C ALA A 38 -2.99 9.81 -1.10
N PRO A 39 -1.88 9.80 -0.34
CA PRO A 39 -0.67 9.00 -0.55
C PRO A 39 -0.84 7.52 -0.12
N TYR A 40 0.12 6.69 -0.51
CA TYR A 40 0.10 5.23 -0.40
C TYR A 40 1.06 4.68 0.65
N MET A 41 0.94 3.38 0.91
CA MET A 41 1.52 2.66 2.06
C MET A 41 0.84 3.05 3.38
N HIS A 42 1.17 2.37 4.48
CA HIS A 42 0.58 2.68 5.79
C HIS A 42 1.10 4.01 6.37
N ASP A 43 2.30 4.43 5.95
CA ASP A 43 2.97 5.63 6.41
C ASP A 43 2.83 6.82 5.44
N GLY A 44 2.12 6.65 4.31
CA GLY A 44 1.97 7.69 3.30
C GLY A 44 3.26 8.05 2.55
N SER A 45 4.29 7.20 2.60
CA SER A 45 5.61 7.51 2.04
C SER A 45 5.65 7.60 0.50
N GLN A 46 4.73 6.92 -0.20
CA GLN A 46 4.67 6.96 -1.67
C GLN A 46 3.53 7.87 -2.11
N LYS A 47 3.81 8.83 -2.97
CA LYS A 47 2.84 9.84 -3.43
C LYS A 47 2.04 9.39 -4.64
N THR A 48 2.57 8.45 -5.43
CA THR A 48 2.01 8.04 -6.73
C THR A 48 1.89 6.53 -6.83
N LEU A 49 1.00 6.03 -7.70
CA LEU A 49 0.88 4.60 -7.97
C LEU A 49 2.15 4.06 -8.66
N GLU A 50 2.79 4.89 -9.46
CA GLU A 50 4.06 4.62 -10.13
C GLU A 50 5.16 4.32 -9.11
N GLU A 51 5.26 5.10 -8.03
CA GLU A 51 6.18 4.88 -6.92
C GLU A 51 5.89 3.55 -6.20
N VAL A 52 4.61 3.22 -5.99
CA VAL A 52 4.19 1.94 -5.39
C VAL A 52 4.59 0.75 -6.29
N VAL A 53 4.29 0.84 -7.58
CA VAL A 53 4.67 -0.21 -8.55
C VAL A 53 6.18 -0.37 -8.61
N GLU A 54 6.92 0.74 -8.63
CA GLU A 54 8.38 0.71 -8.66
C GLU A 54 8.97 0.09 -7.38
N HIS A 55 8.39 0.38 -6.21
CA HIS A 55 8.78 -0.23 -4.93
C HIS A 55 8.66 -1.76 -4.99
N TYR A 56 7.51 -2.28 -5.42
CA TYR A 56 7.30 -3.73 -5.53
C TYR A 56 8.11 -4.35 -6.66
N ASN A 57 8.30 -3.66 -7.78
CA ASN A 57 9.10 -4.13 -8.90
C ASN A 57 10.55 -4.41 -8.49
N LYS A 58 11.11 -3.59 -7.58
CA LYS A 58 12.45 -3.76 -6.99
C LYS A 58 12.52 -4.86 -5.92
N GLY A 59 11.39 -5.47 -5.55
CA GLY A 59 11.32 -6.44 -4.45
C GLY A 59 11.19 -5.79 -3.07
N GLY A 60 10.66 -4.57 -3.01
CA GLY A 60 10.48 -3.82 -1.76
C GLY A 60 11.80 -3.34 -1.16
N THR A 61 11.73 -2.85 0.09
CA THR A 61 12.90 -2.44 0.86
C THR A 61 13.45 -3.63 1.65
N PRO A 62 14.70 -4.07 1.45
CA PRO A 62 15.31 -5.15 2.21
C PRO A 62 15.36 -4.84 3.72
N ASN A 63 14.96 -5.80 4.56
CA ASN A 63 15.10 -5.80 6.02
C ASN A 63 14.83 -7.22 6.56
N SER A 64 15.14 -7.44 7.84
CA SER A 64 14.89 -8.70 8.56
C SER A 64 13.42 -9.15 8.58
N HIS A 65 12.50 -8.23 8.37
CA HIS A 65 11.05 -8.45 8.42
C HIS A 65 10.39 -8.44 7.03
N LEU A 66 11.19 -8.47 5.95
CA LEU A 66 10.65 -8.52 4.60
C LEU A 66 10.12 -9.92 4.31
N SER A 67 8.87 -10.01 3.87
CA SER A 67 8.27 -11.30 3.51
C SER A 67 9.03 -11.96 2.36
N THR A 68 9.26 -13.26 2.46
CA THR A 68 9.88 -14.09 1.40
C THR A 68 9.05 -14.16 0.11
N LYS A 69 7.78 -13.74 0.17
CA LYS A 69 6.90 -13.62 -1.00
C LYS A 69 7.13 -12.35 -1.81
N ILE A 70 7.73 -11.31 -1.21
CA ILE A 70 8.09 -10.10 -1.93
C ILE A 70 9.42 -10.36 -2.63
N LYS A 71 9.39 -10.32 -3.96
CA LYS A 71 10.53 -10.60 -4.83
C LYS A 71 10.59 -9.54 -5.91
N LYS A 72 11.78 -9.34 -6.47
CA LYS A 72 11.95 -8.53 -7.68
C LYS A 72 11.07 -9.10 -8.79
N LEU A 73 10.34 -8.22 -9.47
CA LEU A 73 9.41 -8.61 -10.52
C LEU A 73 10.02 -8.43 -11.92
N ASP A 74 11.03 -7.56 -12.05
CA ASP A 74 11.72 -7.26 -13.31
C ASP A 74 10.77 -6.87 -14.46
N LEU A 75 9.69 -6.16 -14.12
CA LEU A 75 8.72 -5.63 -15.08
C LEU A 75 9.39 -4.62 -16.00
N LYS A 76 9.05 -4.73 -17.29
CA LYS A 76 9.41 -3.76 -18.32
C LYS A 76 8.69 -2.42 -18.07
N PRO A 77 9.20 -1.31 -18.63
CA PRO A 77 8.55 -0.01 -18.50
C PRO A 77 7.07 -0.04 -18.89
N GLU A 78 6.72 -0.73 -19.98
CA GLU A 78 5.35 -0.82 -20.47
C GLU A 78 4.45 -1.60 -19.51
N GLU A 79 4.94 -2.72 -18.95
CA GLU A 79 4.19 -3.54 -17.98
C GLU A 79 3.91 -2.77 -16.68
N LYS A 80 4.82 -1.90 -16.26
CA LYS A 80 4.59 -1.01 -15.11
C LYS A 80 3.49 0.00 -15.41
N THR A 81 3.51 0.60 -16.59
CA THR A 81 2.47 1.53 -17.03
C THR A 81 1.11 0.85 -17.12
N ASP A 82 1.05 -0.33 -17.74
CA ASP A 82 -0.18 -1.11 -17.87
C ASP A 82 -0.77 -1.49 -16.50
N LEU A 83 0.08 -1.85 -15.53
CA LEU A 83 -0.35 -2.15 -14.17
C LEU A 83 -0.94 -0.92 -13.46
N VAL A 84 -0.34 0.26 -13.66
CA VAL A 84 -0.89 1.52 -13.14
C VAL A 84 -2.23 1.84 -13.78
N GLU A 85 -2.36 1.68 -15.09
CA GLU A 85 -3.63 1.90 -15.80
C GLU A 85 -4.73 0.92 -15.36
N PHE A 86 -4.37 -0.34 -15.11
CA PHE A 86 -5.29 -1.32 -14.53
C PHE A 86 -5.80 -0.88 -13.14
N MET A 87 -4.91 -0.37 -12.28
CA MET A 87 -5.32 0.15 -10.96
C MET A 87 -6.20 1.40 -11.07
N LYS A 88 -5.95 2.28 -12.05
CA LYS A 88 -6.82 3.43 -12.35
C LYS A 88 -8.20 2.97 -12.82
N ALA A 89 -8.26 1.95 -13.67
CA ALA A 89 -9.52 1.35 -14.14
C ALA A 89 -10.33 0.67 -13.03
N CYS A 90 -9.74 0.38 -11.85
CA CYS A 90 -10.47 -0.10 -10.67
C CYS A 90 -11.24 1.01 -9.92
N THR A 91 -11.39 2.19 -10.52
CA THR A 91 -12.15 3.32 -9.98
C THR A 91 -13.60 3.24 -10.44
N GLY A 92 -14.54 3.23 -9.50
CA GLY A 92 -15.97 3.24 -9.77
C GLY A 92 -16.66 4.51 -9.26
N GLU A 93 -17.95 4.64 -9.56
CA GLU A 93 -18.77 5.74 -9.07
C GLU A 93 -18.90 5.70 -7.54
N PHE A 94 -18.86 6.88 -6.91
CA PHE A 94 -19.22 7.02 -5.52
C PHE A 94 -20.73 7.18 -5.37
N PRO A 95 -21.32 6.65 -4.28
CA PRO A 95 -22.71 6.95 -3.98
C PRO A 95 -22.88 8.46 -3.79
N THR A 96 -23.98 9.00 -4.33
CA THR A 96 -24.37 10.38 -4.02
C THR A 96 -24.81 10.44 -2.57
N ILE A 97 -24.16 11.30 -1.77
CA ILE A 97 -24.48 11.48 -0.35
C ILE A 97 -25.30 12.75 -0.20
N GLU A 98 -26.58 12.60 0.16
CA GLU A 98 -27.42 13.72 0.59
C GLU A 98 -27.12 14.06 2.05
N ARG A 99 -26.72 15.31 2.33
CA ARG A 99 -26.49 15.77 3.71
C ARG A 99 -27.82 16.07 4.38
N GLY A 100 -28.31 15.15 5.21
CA GLY A 100 -29.44 15.40 6.09
C GLY A 100 -29.13 16.45 7.17
N ARG A 101 -30.17 17.01 7.81
CA ARG A 101 -30.00 17.87 9.00
C ARG A 101 -29.57 17.00 10.18
N LEU A 102 -28.45 17.37 10.83
CA LEU A 102 -28.07 16.81 12.13
C LEU A 102 -29.05 17.30 13.21
N PRO A 103 -29.42 16.46 14.20
CA PRO A 103 -30.20 16.92 15.36
C PRO A 103 -29.50 18.08 16.08
N GLU A 104 -30.28 18.97 16.69
CA GLU A 104 -29.78 20.02 17.60
C GLU A 104 -29.25 19.44 18.91
#